data_AF-A0A3B8RYZ6-F1
#
_entry.id   AF-A0A3B8RYZ6-F1
#
_cell.length_a   1.000
_cell.length_b   1.000
_cell.length_c   1.000
_cell.angle_alpha   90.00
_cell.angle_beta   90.00
_cell.angle_gamma   90.00
#
_symmetry.space_group_name_H-M   'P 1'
#
loop_
_entity.id
_entity.type
_entity.pdbx_description
1 polymer ?
#
loop_
_entity_poly.entity_id
_entity_poly.type
_entity_poly.pdbx_seq_one_letter_code
_entity_poly.pdbx_strand_id
1 'polypeptide(L)'
;DMTASGAGAIDAQTIDNLAAMLVEQLSDKKQLAQWFGRWASQSKYAEAISEEAFDINDDEEELLIDEIDFSDSALNIHRDTASRFYYVETGAGDAGSLQFFVNGREVALVEPSLALRNSIKVICNELVFSVEALLPWLENEDTRRVLAGMFENGELYAEDDESLVE
;
A
#
# COMPACT_ATOMS: atom_id res chain seq x y z
N ASP A 1 -17.71 42.25 -38.63
CA ASP A 1 -16.77 41.21 -39.06
C ASP A 1 -15.52 41.30 -38.20
N MET A 2 -15.46 40.52 -37.13
CA MET A 2 -14.27 40.37 -36.28
C MET A 2 -13.92 38.89 -36.25
N THR A 3 -13.62 38.34 -37.41
CA THR A 3 -13.23 36.95 -37.63
C THR A 3 -11.74 36.87 -37.86
N ALA A 4 -10.97 37.02 -36.79
CA ALA A 4 -9.60 36.52 -36.77
C ALA A 4 -9.28 36.17 -35.32
N SER A 5 -9.72 34.97 -34.90
CA SER A 5 -9.03 34.27 -33.82
C SER A 5 -7.57 34.17 -34.26
N GLY A 6 -6.69 34.94 -33.62
CA GLY A 6 -5.28 35.01 -34.01
C GLY A 6 -4.64 33.63 -33.98
N ALA A 7 -3.56 33.41 -34.73
CA ALA A 7 -2.92 32.09 -34.88
C ALA A 7 -2.46 31.43 -33.55
N GLY A 8 -2.45 32.15 -32.43
CA GLY A 8 -2.17 31.63 -31.09
C GLY A 8 -3.36 31.66 -30.11
N ALA A 9 -4.57 31.93 -30.58
CA ALA A 9 -5.75 31.94 -29.72
C ALA A 9 -6.28 30.52 -29.47
N ILE A 10 -6.45 30.17 -28.20
CA ILE A 10 -7.11 28.94 -27.77
C ILE A 10 -8.60 29.26 -27.66
N ASP A 11 -9.41 28.71 -28.57
CA ASP A 11 -10.84 28.94 -28.58
C ASP A 11 -11.59 28.02 -27.60
N ALA A 12 -12.88 28.33 -27.39
CA ALA A 12 -13.73 27.57 -26.48
C ALA A 12 -13.82 26.08 -26.87
N GLN A 13 -13.90 25.78 -28.18
CA GLN A 13 -13.96 24.41 -28.68
C GLN A 13 -12.71 23.61 -28.32
N THR A 14 -11.53 24.25 -28.36
CA THR A 14 -10.26 23.63 -27.96
C THR A 14 -10.25 23.29 -26.48
N ILE A 15 -10.77 24.18 -25.62
CA ILE A 15 -10.93 23.93 -24.18
C ILE A 15 -11.92 22.78 -23.92
N ASP A 16 -13.05 22.76 -24.61
CA ASP A 16 -14.07 21.71 -24.47
C ASP A 16 -13.52 20.32 -24.86
N ASN A 17 -12.73 20.25 -25.92
CA ASN A 17 -12.07 19.01 -26.35
C ASN A 17 -11.07 18.51 -25.31
N LEU A 18 -10.24 19.40 -24.74
CA LEU A 18 -9.31 19.05 -23.68
C LEU A 18 -10.06 18.53 -22.44
N ALA A 19 -11.14 19.20 -22.03
CA ALA A 19 -11.95 18.76 -20.90
C ALA A 19 -12.54 17.37 -21.14
N ALA A 20 -13.05 17.09 -22.34
CA ALA A 20 -13.57 15.78 -22.71
C ALA A 20 -12.50 14.68 -22.63
N MET A 21 -11.29 14.94 -23.13
CA MET A 21 -10.16 14.00 -23.03
C MET A 21 -9.79 13.69 -21.58
N LEU A 22 -9.76 14.71 -20.72
CA LEU A 22 -9.48 14.52 -19.29
C LEU A 22 -10.58 13.70 -18.61
N VAL A 23 -11.85 13.97 -18.91
CA VAL A 23 -12.98 13.20 -18.37
C VAL A 23 -12.90 11.73 -18.79
N GLU A 24 -12.59 11.46 -20.05
CA GLU A 24 -12.43 10.09 -20.55
C GLU A 24 -11.33 9.35 -19.78
N GLN A 25 -10.14 9.97 -19.62
CA GLN A 25 -9.04 9.38 -18.86
C GLN A 25 -9.41 9.14 -17.39
N LEU A 26 -10.08 10.09 -16.74
CA LEU A 26 -10.51 9.99 -15.33
C LEU A 26 -11.70 9.03 -15.13
N SER A 27 -12.31 8.56 -16.22
CA SER A 27 -13.43 7.62 -16.15
C SER A 27 -12.98 6.18 -15.88
N ASP A 28 -11.70 5.85 -16.15
CA ASP A 28 -11.09 4.59 -15.72
C ASP A 28 -10.84 4.60 -14.21
N LYS A 29 -11.83 4.10 -13.45
CA LYS A 29 -11.75 4.03 -11.99
C LYS A 29 -10.64 3.15 -11.47
N LYS A 30 -10.20 2.14 -12.23
CA LYS A 30 -9.10 1.27 -11.82
C LYS A 30 -7.78 2.02 -11.91
N GLN A 31 -7.50 2.65 -13.04
CA GLN A 31 -6.30 3.49 -13.19
C GLN A 31 -6.29 4.66 -12.21
N LEU A 32 -7.44 5.30 -11.99
CA LEU A 32 -7.56 6.39 -11.03
C LEU A 32 -7.29 5.93 -9.59
N ALA A 33 -7.82 4.76 -9.19
CA ALA A 33 -7.56 4.17 -7.88
C ALA A 33 -6.08 3.82 -7.69
N GLN A 34 -5.42 3.27 -8.72
CA GLN A 34 -3.98 3.00 -8.68
C GLN A 34 -3.16 4.27 -8.51
N TRP A 35 -3.40 5.28 -9.35
CA TRP A 35 -2.70 6.55 -9.27
C TRP A 35 -2.91 7.22 -7.91
N PHE A 36 -4.16 7.31 -7.46
CA PHE A 36 -4.49 7.98 -6.20
C PHE A 36 -3.99 7.20 -4.99
N GLY A 37 -4.09 5.86 -5.00
CA GLY A 37 -3.60 5.01 -3.91
C GLY A 37 -2.09 5.14 -3.71
N ARG A 38 -1.31 5.15 -4.81
CA ARG A 38 0.13 5.45 -4.76
C ARG A 38 0.38 6.85 -4.22
N TRP A 39 -0.24 7.88 -4.80
CA TRP A 39 -0.02 9.26 -4.35
C TRP A 39 -0.40 9.49 -2.88
N ALA A 40 -1.56 8.99 -2.44
CA ALA A 40 -2.08 9.20 -1.08
C ALA A 40 -1.26 8.43 -0.01
N SER A 41 -0.65 7.31 -0.39
CA SER A 41 0.18 6.51 0.50
C SER A 41 1.65 6.95 0.54
N GLN A 42 2.10 7.92 -0.27
CA GLN A 42 3.48 8.44 -0.16
C GLN A 42 3.75 8.96 1.25
N SER A 43 4.82 8.54 1.92
CA SER A 43 5.23 9.11 3.21
C SER A 43 5.68 10.58 3.05
N LYS A 44 5.46 11.41 4.08
CA LYS A 44 5.81 12.85 4.06
C LYS A 44 7.31 13.04 4.27
N TYR A 45 7.98 12.03 4.81
CA TYR A 45 9.39 12.01 5.14
C TYR A 45 10.10 10.96 4.27
N ALA A 46 9.87 11.02 2.95
CA ALA A 46 10.47 10.11 1.98
C ALA A 46 12.01 10.04 2.06
N GLU A 47 12.66 11.04 2.68
CA GLU A 47 14.11 11.03 2.95
C GLU A 47 14.56 9.99 3.99
N ALA A 48 13.64 9.36 4.73
CA ALA A 48 13.94 8.32 5.71
C ALA A 48 13.62 6.89 5.23
N ILE A 49 12.90 6.74 4.12
CA ILE A 49 12.63 5.43 3.51
C ILE A 49 13.59 5.30 2.35
N SER A 50 14.73 4.66 2.63
CA SER A 50 15.80 4.40 1.69
C SER A 50 15.28 3.92 0.33
N GLU A 51 15.80 4.45 -0.77
CA GLU A 51 15.64 3.90 -2.13
C GLU A 51 16.24 2.49 -2.27
N GLU A 52 16.78 1.93 -1.19
CA GLU A 52 16.96 0.50 -1.01
C GLU A 52 15.57 -0.15 -0.85
N ALA A 53 14.77 -0.14 -1.91
CA ALA A 53 13.94 -1.30 -2.18
C ALA A 53 14.93 -2.45 -2.37
N PHE A 54 15.29 -3.11 -1.26
CA PHE A 54 16.17 -4.24 -1.28
C PHE A 54 15.58 -5.27 -2.24
N ASP A 55 16.33 -5.53 -3.30
CA ASP A 55 16.28 -6.80 -4.01
C ASP A 55 16.49 -7.84 -2.91
N ILE A 56 15.44 -8.59 -2.55
CA ILE A 56 15.56 -9.70 -1.61
C ILE A 56 16.61 -10.60 -2.26
N ASN A 57 17.86 -10.54 -1.80
CA ASN A 57 18.89 -11.46 -2.25
C ASN A 57 18.36 -12.85 -1.90
N ASP A 58 18.18 -13.70 -2.91
CA ASP A 58 17.78 -15.11 -2.78
C ASP A 58 18.83 -15.97 -2.02
N ASP A 59 19.83 -15.35 -1.40
CA ASP A 59 20.91 -15.99 -0.65
C ASP A 59 20.54 -16.01 0.84
N GLU A 60 20.03 -17.14 1.33
CA GLU A 60 20.06 -17.70 2.70
C GLU A 60 20.20 -16.75 3.94
N GLU A 61 19.80 -15.49 3.89
CA GLU A 61 19.74 -14.59 5.04
C GLU A 61 18.45 -14.86 5.82
N GLU A 62 18.57 -15.06 7.14
CA GLU A 62 17.43 -15.14 8.06
C GLU A 62 16.65 -13.84 7.97
N LEU A 63 15.39 -13.90 7.53
CA LEU A 63 14.52 -12.74 7.42
C LEU A 63 14.09 -12.32 8.83
N LEU A 64 13.99 -11.02 9.11
CA LEU A 64 13.56 -10.54 10.45
C LEU A 64 12.20 -11.12 10.89
N ILE A 65 11.34 -11.45 9.92
CA ILE A 65 10.05 -12.11 10.18
C ILE A 65 10.20 -13.50 10.83
N ASP A 66 11.33 -14.18 10.65
CA ASP A 66 11.59 -15.51 11.22
C ASP A 66 11.95 -15.46 12.71
N GLU A 67 12.31 -14.28 13.23
CA GLU A 67 12.51 -14.05 14.66
C GLU A 67 11.18 -13.82 15.42
N ILE A 68 10.08 -13.61 14.69
CA ILE A 68 8.76 -13.31 15.27
C ILE A 68 8.05 -14.60 15.68
N ASP A 69 7.71 -14.72 16.97
CA ASP A 69 6.87 -15.83 17.44
C ASP A 69 5.39 -15.58 17.12
N PHE A 70 4.96 -15.98 15.92
CA PHE A 70 3.55 -15.94 15.50
C PHE A 70 2.61 -16.84 16.32
N SER A 71 3.14 -17.68 17.22
CA SER A 71 2.34 -18.49 18.14
C SER A 71 2.03 -17.79 19.46
N ASP A 72 2.72 -16.70 19.78
CA ASP A 72 2.45 -15.91 20.97
C ASP A 72 1.29 -14.93 20.73
N SER A 73 0.08 -15.34 21.08
CA SER A 73 -1.11 -14.49 20.98
C SER A 73 -1.04 -13.17 21.78
N ALA A 74 -0.12 -13.05 22.75
CA ALA A 74 0.09 -11.82 23.50
C ALA A 74 1.00 -10.81 22.78
N LEU A 75 1.73 -11.26 21.75
CA LEU A 75 2.62 -10.41 20.97
C LEU A 75 1.82 -9.40 20.14
N ASN A 76 2.17 -8.12 20.31
CA ASN A 76 1.63 -7.02 19.53
C ASN A 76 2.60 -6.62 18.42
N ILE A 77 2.03 -6.35 17.26
CA ILE A 77 2.74 -5.77 16.12
C ILE A 77 2.33 -4.32 15.99
N HIS A 78 3.34 -3.49 15.79
CA HIS A 78 3.23 -2.05 15.69
C HIS A 78 3.50 -1.65 14.24
N ARG A 79 2.65 -0.78 13.70
CA ARG A 79 2.90 -0.10 12.43
C ARG A 79 3.58 1.22 12.72
N ASP A 80 4.70 1.47 12.03
CA ASP A 80 5.38 2.74 12.14
C ASP A 80 4.44 3.92 11.79
N THR A 81 4.53 4.99 12.58
CA THR A 81 3.62 6.13 12.47
C THR A 81 3.95 7.04 11.27
N ALA A 82 5.16 6.95 10.72
CA ALA A 82 5.52 7.61 9.47
C ALA A 82 5.11 6.79 8.24
N SER A 83 4.94 5.48 8.41
CA SER A 83 4.46 4.57 7.38
C SER A 83 2.98 4.76 7.04
N ARG A 84 2.65 4.62 5.75
CA ARG A 84 1.30 4.87 5.22
C ARG A 84 0.77 3.68 4.46
N PHE A 85 -0.19 3.01 5.08
CA PHE A 85 -0.84 1.83 4.55
C PHE A 85 -2.25 2.23 4.10
N TYR A 86 -2.57 1.95 2.84
CA TYR A 86 -3.86 2.25 2.24
C TYR A 86 -4.37 1.05 1.48
N TYR A 87 -5.68 0.88 1.43
CA TYR A 87 -6.30 -0.09 0.54
C TYR A 87 -7.45 0.55 -0.23
N VAL A 88 -7.71 0.01 -1.42
CA VAL A 88 -8.90 0.30 -2.22
C VAL A 88 -9.62 -1.02 -2.43
N GLU A 89 -10.88 -1.08 -2.02
CA GLU A 89 -11.74 -2.24 -2.24
C GLU A 89 -12.82 -1.88 -3.25
N THR A 90 -12.97 -2.71 -4.29
CA THR A 90 -14.03 -2.57 -5.28
C THR A 90 -14.81 -3.87 -5.38
N GLY A 91 -16.15 -3.79 -5.36
CA GLY A 91 -17.02 -4.96 -5.23
C GLY A 91 -17.22 -5.37 -3.77
N ALA A 92 -18.03 -6.40 -3.52
CA ALA A 92 -18.35 -6.87 -2.17
C ALA A 92 -18.11 -8.37 -2.05
N GLY A 93 -17.66 -8.80 -0.87
CA GLY A 93 -17.39 -10.21 -0.55
C GLY A 93 -16.23 -10.79 -1.38
N ASP A 94 -16.27 -12.09 -1.62
CA ASP A 94 -15.20 -12.85 -2.29
C ASP A 94 -14.99 -12.43 -3.76
N ALA A 95 -16.03 -11.85 -4.38
CA ALA A 95 -15.97 -11.35 -5.75
C ALA A 95 -15.36 -9.94 -5.87
N GLY A 96 -15.05 -9.28 -4.74
CA GLY A 96 -14.36 -7.99 -4.76
C GLY A 96 -12.91 -8.11 -5.23
N SER A 97 -12.29 -6.99 -5.57
CA SER A 97 -10.84 -6.86 -5.67
C SER A 97 -10.34 -5.89 -4.62
N LEU A 98 -9.15 -6.16 -4.08
CA LEU A 98 -8.48 -5.30 -3.12
C LEU A 98 -7.12 -4.92 -3.68
N GLN A 99 -6.86 -3.62 -3.73
CA GLN A 99 -5.55 -3.06 -4.00
C GLN A 99 -4.97 -2.57 -2.69
N PHE A 100 -3.70 -2.84 -2.46
CA PHE A 100 -3.03 -2.49 -1.23
C PHE A 100 -1.78 -1.66 -1.56
N PHE A 101 -1.58 -0.60 -0.79
CA PHE A 101 -0.53 0.38 -1.03
C PHE A 101 0.22 0.66 0.26
N VAL A 102 1.54 0.72 0.18
CA VAL A 102 2.42 1.03 1.30
C VAL A 102 3.44 2.07 0.87
N ASN A 103 3.50 3.21 1.54
CA ASN A 103 4.54 4.22 1.31
C ASN A 103 4.70 4.67 -0.16
N GLY A 104 3.60 4.64 -0.93
CA GLY A 104 3.58 5.02 -2.34
C GLY A 104 3.73 3.85 -3.34
N ARG A 105 4.05 2.64 -2.86
CA ARG A 105 4.12 1.42 -3.67
C ARG A 105 2.78 0.70 -3.69
N GLU A 106 2.37 0.19 -4.84
CA GLU A 106 1.27 -0.79 -4.92
C GLU A 106 1.86 -2.17 -4.67
N VAL A 107 1.33 -2.87 -3.68
CA VAL A 107 1.75 -4.23 -3.33
C VAL A 107 1.03 -5.20 -4.26
N ALA A 108 1.80 -5.97 -5.03
CA ALA A 108 1.25 -6.96 -5.95
C ALA A 108 0.75 -8.18 -5.16
N LEU A 109 -0.58 -8.37 -5.12
CA LEU A 109 -1.23 -9.52 -4.51
C LEU A 109 -2.07 -10.23 -5.55
N VAL A 110 -1.70 -11.46 -5.89
CA VAL A 110 -2.47 -12.28 -6.84
C VAL A 110 -3.65 -12.91 -6.09
N GLU A 111 -4.87 -12.45 -6.40
CA GLU A 111 -6.13 -13.01 -5.88
C GLU A 111 -6.14 -13.29 -4.37
N PRO A 112 -5.95 -12.27 -3.51
CA PRO A 112 -5.82 -12.47 -2.07
C PRO A 112 -7.07 -13.14 -1.47
N SER A 113 -6.88 -14.09 -0.57
CA SER A 113 -7.96 -14.77 0.17
C SER A 113 -8.78 -13.79 1.01
N LEU A 114 -10.01 -14.16 1.39
CA LEU A 114 -10.82 -13.31 2.27
C LEU A 114 -10.12 -13.02 3.60
N ALA A 115 -9.41 -14.00 4.15
CA ALA A 115 -8.62 -13.85 5.37
C ALA A 115 -7.50 -12.81 5.20
N LEU A 116 -6.74 -12.89 4.10
CA LEU A 116 -5.69 -11.92 3.79
C LEU A 116 -6.25 -10.51 3.54
N ARG A 117 -7.40 -10.39 2.87
CA ARG A 117 -8.07 -9.09 2.69
C ARG A 117 -8.49 -8.46 4.01
N ASN A 118 -9.01 -9.27 4.94
CA ASN A 118 -9.38 -8.78 6.27
C ASN A 118 -8.14 -8.38 7.07
N SER A 119 -7.06 -9.17 6.98
CA SER A 119 -5.77 -8.82 7.57
C SER A 119 -5.24 -7.47 7.04
N ILE A 120 -5.27 -7.25 5.72
CA ILE A 120 -4.87 -5.97 5.11
C ILE A 120 -5.68 -4.81 5.69
N LYS A 121 -6.99 -4.99 5.89
CA LYS A 121 -7.85 -3.96 6.50
C LYS A 121 -7.44 -3.68 7.95
N VAL A 122 -7.08 -4.69 8.74
CA VAL A 122 -6.59 -4.50 10.11
C VAL A 122 -5.32 -3.66 10.10
N ILE A 123 -4.28 -4.09 9.38
CA ILE A 123 -2.98 -3.38 9.37
C ILE A 123 -3.07 -1.97 8.74
N CYS A 124 -4.09 -1.70 7.92
CA CYS A 124 -4.34 -0.36 7.40
C CYS A 124 -5.04 0.56 8.43
N ASN A 125 -5.90 0.02 9.29
CA ASN A 125 -6.74 0.81 10.19
C ASN A 125 -6.19 0.91 11.62
N GLU A 126 -5.26 0.04 12.00
CA GLU A 126 -4.71 -0.04 13.36
C GLU A 126 -3.22 0.29 13.36
N LEU A 127 -2.74 0.94 14.43
CA LEU A 127 -1.32 1.19 14.66
C LEU A 127 -0.67 0.10 15.51
N VAL A 128 -1.47 -0.61 16.32
CA VAL A 128 -1.05 -1.73 17.14
C VAL A 128 -2.12 -2.80 16.99
N PHE A 129 -1.72 -4.02 16.66
CA PHE A 129 -2.62 -5.15 16.41
C PHE A 129 -1.95 -6.47 16.83
N SER A 130 -2.75 -7.49 17.14
CA SER A 130 -2.22 -8.81 17.52
C SER A 130 -1.48 -9.46 16.35
N VAL A 131 -0.44 -10.23 16.67
CA VAL A 131 0.28 -11.08 15.70
C VAL A 131 -0.64 -12.04 14.94
N GLU A 132 -1.78 -12.44 15.51
CA GLU A 132 -2.78 -13.28 14.85
C GLU A 132 -3.33 -12.64 13.56
N ALA A 133 -3.39 -11.31 13.51
CA ALA A 133 -3.83 -10.58 12.33
C ALA A 133 -2.91 -10.84 11.14
N LEU A 134 -1.65 -11.24 11.36
CA LEU A 134 -0.67 -11.50 10.30
C LEU A 134 -0.66 -12.96 9.81
N LEU A 135 -1.30 -13.89 10.50
CA LEU A 135 -1.33 -15.31 10.11
C LEU A 135 -1.76 -15.55 8.65
N PRO A 136 -2.75 -14.84 8.09
CA PRO A 136 -3.13 -15.02 6.68
C PRO A 136 -2.02 -14.69 5.67
N TRP A 137 -1.01 -13.90 6.04
CA TRP A 137 0.13 -13.61 5.17
C TRP A 137 1.09 -14.78 5.06
N LEU A 138 1.10 -15.69 6.05
CA LEU A 138 2.00 -16.83 6.11
C LEU A 138 1.50 -18.03 5.30
N GLU A 139 0.25 -17.97 4.79
CA GLU A 139 -0.37 -19.07 4.02
C GLU A 139 0.30 -19.30 2.66
N ASN A 140 0.95 -18.28 2.09
CA ASN A 140 1.62 -18.32 0.81
C ASN A 140 2.99 -17.63 0.88
N GLU A 141 3.96 -18.18 0.15
CA GLU A 141 5.34 -17.70 0.15
C GLU A 141 5.48 -16.26 -0.39
N ASP A 142 4.71 -15.89 -1.41
CA ASP A 142 4.73 -14.55 -1.99
C ASP A 142 4.21 -13.50 -1.00
N THR A 143 3.14 -13.83 -0.28
CA THR A 143 2.58 -12.92 0.75
C THR A 143 3.47 -12.88 1.99
N ARG A 144 4.14 -13.99 2.34
CA ARG A 144 5.14 -14.02 3.40
C ARG A 144 6.32 -13.12 3.05
N ARG A 145 6.83 -13.15 1.81
CA ARG A 145 7.90 -12.24 1.35
C ARG A 145 7.49 -10.78 1.44
N VAL A 146 6.26 -10.46 1.06
CA VAL A 146 5.72 -9.11 1.20
C VAL A 146 5.71 -8.68 2.67
N LEU A 147 5.24 -9.55 3.57
CA LEU A 147 5.23 -9.26 5.00
C LEU A 147 6.65 -9.12 5.58
N ALA A 148 7.58 -9.99 5.18
CA ALA A 148 9.00 -9.89 5.55
C ALA A 148 9.58 -8.53 5.17
N GLY A 149 9.32 -8.09 3.94
CA GLY A 149 9.71 -6.77 3.47
C GLY A 149 9.12 -5.63 4.30
N MET A 150 7.94 -5.76 4.90
CA MET A 150 7.42 -4.71 5.79
C MET A 150 8.22 -4.60 7.09
N PHE A 151 8.66 -5.73 7.64
CA PHE A 151 9.51 -5.74 8.84
C PHE A 151 10.91 -5.20 8.51
N GLU A 152 11.51 -5.65 7.41
CA GLU A 152 12.83 -5.20 6.94
C GLU A 152 12.87 -3.71 6.64
N ASN A 153 11.79 -3.16 6.07
CA ASN A 153 11.67 -1.74 5.78
C ASN A 153 11.29 -0.90 7.02
N GLY A 154 11.17 -1.50 8.20
CA GLY A 154 10.76 -0.81 9.43
C GLY A 154 9.33 -0.28 9.40
N GLU A 155 8.49 -0.81 8.51
CA GLU A 155 7.09 -0.43 8.37
C GLU A 155 6.23 -1.10 9.45
N LEU A 156 6.62 -2.32 9.83
CA LEU A 156 6.09 -3.09 10.95
C LEU A 156 7.23 -3.50 11.88
N TYR A 157 6.96 -3.62 13.17
CA TYR A 157 7.89 -4.13 14.17
C TYR A 157 7.13 -4.75 15.34
N ALA A 158 7.74 -5.69 16.04
CA ALA A 158 7.27 -6.15 17.34
C ALA A 158 7.94 -5.28 18.42
N GLU A 159 7.16 -4.76 19.37
CA GLU A 159 7.73 -4.20 20.60
C GLU A 159 7.77 -5.29 21.67
N ASP A 160 8.95 -5.59 22.18
CA ASP A 160 9.07 -6.25 23.47
C ASP A 160 8.71 -5.23 24.56
N ASP A 161 7.75 -5.59 25.41
CA ASP A 161 7.22 -4.82 26.56
C ASP A 161 8.34 -4.39 27.56
N GLU A 162 9.58 -4.88 27.39
CA GLU A 162 10.73 -4.59 28.24
C GLU A 162 11.28 -3.16 28.09
N SER A 163 10.91 -2.42 27.03
CA SER A 163 11.42 -1.06 26.78
C SER A 163 10.74 0.07 27.55
N LEU A 164 9.63 -0.21 28.26
CA LEU A 164 8.87 0.79 29.04
C LEU A 164 9.26 0.88 30.52
N VAL A 165 10.38 0.27 30.92
CA VAL A 165 10.94 0.38 32.27
C VAL A 165 12.18 1.30 32.26
N GLU A 166 11.97 2.60 32.09
CA GLU A 166 12.91 3.65 32.54
C GLU A 166 12.25 4.63 33.52
#